data_AF-A0AAI8TVI7-F1
#
_entry.id   AF-A0AAI8TVI7-F1
#
_cell.length_a   1.000
_cell.length_b   1.000
_cell.length_c   1.000
_cell.angle_alpha   90.00
_cell.angle_beta   90.00
_cell.angle_gamma   90.00
#
_symmetry.space_group_name_H-M   'P 1'
#
loop_
_entity.id
_entity.type
_entity.pdbx_description
1 polymer ?
#
loop_
_entity_poly.entity_id
_entity_poly.type
_entity_poly.pdbx_seq_one_letter_code
_entity_poly.pdbx_strand_id
1 'polypeptide(L)'
;MTLLRWVIGLCGVLLAVYGVSLVGDNPPVVIVRIAVWALVAVVAHDLVFAPACVALGFAGRRLIPRSWWASVGIAALCSVVLVLLAVPVYGRPGARPDNPTVLDRNYPVALWVSLAAVWAAVPVYQLLVRRRRA
;
A
#
# COMPACT_ATOMS: atom_id res chain seq x y z
N MET A 1 3.98 18.76 26.77
CA MET A 1 3.67 17.43 26.16
C MET A 1 2.20 17.01 26.31
N THR A 2 1.45 17.51 27.29
CA THR A 2 0.01 17.19 27.51
C THR A 2 -0.93 18.00 26.62
N LEU A 3 -0.70 19.31 26.47
CA LEU A 3 -1.53 20.17 25.61
C LEU A 3 -1.59 19.68 24.16
N LEU A 4 -0.43 19.34 23.58
CA LEU A 4 -0.36 18.81 22.21
C LEU A 4 -1.18 17.52 22.04
N ARG A 5 -1.16 16.61 23.03
CA ARG A 5 -1.96 15.38 23.00
C ARG A 5 -3.45 15.69 23.02
N TRP A 6 -3.88 16.63 23.86
CA TRP A 6 -5.27 17.08 23.91
C TRP A 6 -5.72 17.77 22.63
N VAL A 7 -4.87 18.62 22.05
CA VAL A 7 -5.14 19.26 20.76
C VAL A 7 -5.30 18.21 19.66
N ILE A 8 -4.37 17.26 19.55
CA ILE A 8 -4.47 16.17 18.57
C ILE A 8 -5.72 15.33 18.80
N GLY A 9 -6.02 14.98 20.05
CA GLY A 9 -7.21 14.21 20.41
C GLY A 9 -8.50 14.94 20.05
N LEU A 10 -8.61 16.22 20.41
CA LEU A 10 -9.76 17.07 20.08
C LEU A 10 -9.92 17.22 18.57
N CYS A 11 -8.83 17.50 17.84
CA CYS A 11 -8.85 17.57 16.38
C CYS A 11 -9.33 16.24 15.77
N GLY A 12 -8.86 15.09 16.27
CA GLY A 12 -9.30 13.78 15.80
C GLY A 12 -10.79 13.55 16.02
N VAL A 13 -11.31 13.91 17.20
CA VAL A 13 -12.74 13.80 17.50
C VAL A 13 -13.57 14.73 16.60
N LEU A 14 -13.15 15.99 16.43
CA LEU A 14 -13.84 16.94 15.57
C LEU A 14 -13.88 16.46 14.11
N LEU A 15 -12.77 15.92 13.60
CA LEU A 15 -12.71 15.33 12.26
C LEU A 15 -13.60 14.10 12.12
N ALA A 16 -13.66 13.24 13.15
CA ALA A 16 -14.54 12.07 13.13
C ALA A 16 -16.02 12.47 13.12
N VAL A 17 -16.41 13.44 13.96
CA VAL A 17 -17.78 13.97 14.00
C VAL A 17 -18.15 14.59 12.65
N TYR A 18 -17.26 15.41 12.07
CA TYR A 18 -17.46 16.01 10.77
C TYR A 18 -17.58 14.97 9.64
N GLY A 19 -16.75 13.92 9.67
CA GLY A 19 -16.85 12.81 8.72
C GLY A 19 -18.17 12.06 8.83
N VAL A 20 -18.63 11.77 10.06
CA VAL A 20 -19.92 11.11 10.29
C VAL A 20 -21.09 11.97 9.83
N SER A 21 -21.06 13.30 10.06
CA SER A 21 -22.11 14.17 9.54
C SER A 21 -22.18 14.13 8.02
N LEU A 22 -21.03 14.12 7.34
CA LEU A 22 -20.98 14.06 5.88
C LEU A 22 -21.51 12.72 5.33
N VAL A 23 -21.30 11.62 6.05
CA VAL A 23 -21.88 10.31 5.69
C VAL A 23 -23.41 10.33 5.86
N GLY A 24 -23.91 10.99 6.90
CA GLY A 24 -25.35 11.11 7.19
C GLY A 24 -26.16 11.79 6.09
N ASP A 25 -25.54 12.66 5.30
CA ASP A 25 -26.19 13.36 4.18
C ASP A 25 -26.46 12.43 2.97
N ASN A 26 -25.97 11.19 2.99
CA ASN A 26 -26.13 10.24 1.89
C ASN A 26 -27.44 9.42 2.03
N PRO A 27 -28.02 8.95 0.91
CA PRO A 27 -29.14 8.02 0.94
C PRO A 27 -28.82 6.73 1.72
N PRO A 28 -29.80 6.08 2.38
CA PRO A 28 -29.56 4.89 3.20
C PRO A 28 -28.82 3.75 2.47
N VAL A 29 -29.12 3.55 1.18
CA VAL A 29 -28.43 2.55 0.35
C VAL A 29 -26.92 2.82 0.20
N VAL A 30 -26.51 4.09 0.15
CA VAL A 30 -25.09 4.47 0.06
C VAL A 30 -24.41 4.27 1.41
N ILE A 31 -25.07 4.63 2.51
CA ILE A 31 -24.56 4.40 3.87
C ILE A 31 -24.30 2.92 4.10
N VAL A 32 -25.25 2.05 3.73
CA VAL A 32 -25.08 0.59 3.84
C VAL A 32 -23.91 0.11 3.00
N ARG A 33 -23.73 0.61 1.77
CA ARG A 33 -22.57 0.25 0.91
C ARG A 33 -21.24 0.67 1.53
N ILE A 34 -21.17 1.87 2.13
CA ILE A 34 -19.98 2.35 2.85
C ILE A 34 -19.68 1.42 4.04
N ALA A 35 -20.70 1.08 4.84
CA ALA A 35 -20.55 0.19 5.99
C ALA A 35 -20.09 -1.21 5.58
N VAL A 36 -20.68 -1.79 4.53
CA VAL A 36 -20.27 -3.08 3.98
C VAL A 36 -18.84 -3.03 3.47
N TRP A 37 -18.46 -1.98 2.72
CA TRP A 37 -17.09 -1.82 2.24
C TRP A 37 -16.10 -1.73 3.40
N ALA A 38 -16.40 -0.93 4.44
CA ALA A 38 -15.55 -0.78 5.61
C ALA A 38 -15.39 -2.11 6.37
N LEU A 39 -16.48 -2.85 6.57
CA LEU A 39 -16.46 -4.16 7.22
C LEU A 39 -15.63 -5.16 6.42
N VAL A 40 -15.87 -5.26 5.11
CA VAL A 40 -15.11 -6.16 4.23
C VAL A 40 -13.63 -5.80 4.21
N ALA A 41 -13.29 -4.50 4.19
CA ALA A 41 -11.90 -4.05 4.24
C ALA A 41 -11.21 -4.48 5.55
N VAL A 42 -11.86 -4.31 6.71
CA VAL A 42 -11.32 -4.75 8.02
C VAL A 42 -11.15 -6.27 8.06
N VAL A 43 -12.18 -7.02 7.65
CA VAL A 43 -12.13 -8.49 7.64
C VAL A 43 -11.03 -9.00 6.72
N ALA A 44 -10.93 -8.46 5.50
CA ALA A 44 -9.88 -8.83 4.56
C ALA A 44 -8.48 -8.46 5.11
N HIS A 45 -8.34 -7.29 5.73
CA HIS A 45 -7.09 -6.85 6.33
C HIS A 45 -6.62 -7.80 7.44
N ASP A 46 -7.49 -8.06 8.42
CA ASP A 46 -7.10 -8.77 9.63
C ASP A 46 -7.02 -10.28 9.45
N LEU A 47 -7.82 -10.85 8.53
CA LEU A 47 -7.81 -12.29 8.26
C LEU A 47 -6.90 -12.72 7.11
N VAL A 48 -6.57 -11.82 6.18
CA VAL A 48 -5.75 -12.16 5.02
C VAL A 48 -4.40 -11.45 5.08
N PHE A 49 -4.39 -10.13 5.11
CA PHE A 49 -3.15 -9.37 5.01
C PHE A 49 -2.29 -9.51 6.26
N ALA A 50 -2.85 -9.40 7.46
CA ALA A 50 -2.09 -9.54 8.69
C ALA A 50 -1.44 -10.94 8.83
N PRO A 51 -2.15 -12.08 8.64
CA PRO A 51 -1.54 -13.40 8.66
C PRO A 51 -0.51 -13.60 7.55
N ALA A 52 -0.77 -13.11 6.34
CA ALA A 52 0.19 -13.18 5.23
C ALA A 52 1.48 -12.42 5.56
N CYS A 53 1.39 -11.21 6.12
CA CYS A 53 2.53 -10.42 6.58
C CYS A 53 3.33 -11.14 7.68
N VAL A 54 2.64 -11.78 8.64
CA VAL A 54 3.30 -12.59 9.68
C VAL A 54 4.02 -13.79 9.06
N ALA A 55 3.37 -14.52 8.16
CA ALA A 55 3.96 -15.67 7.49
C ALA A 55 5.20 -15.27 6.66
N LEU A 56 5.11 -14.19 5.89
CA LEU A 56 6.23 -13.66 5.10
C LEU A 56 7.37 -13.16 5.98
N GLY A 57 7.08 -12.44 7.07
CA GLY A 57 8.09 -12.00 8.02
C GLY A 57 8.80 -13.16 8.71
N PHE A 58 8.04 -14.19 9.09
CA PHE A 58 8.57 -15.41 9.69
C PHE A 58 9.43 -16.21 8.71
N ALA A 59 8.97 -16.41 7.47
CA ALA A 59 9.74 -17.07 6.42
C ALA A 59 11.01 -16.28 6.09
N GLY A 60 10.90 -14.95 5.93
CA GLY A 60 12.04 -14.07 5.69
C GLY A 60 13.10 -14.16 6.79
N ARG A 61 12.69 -14.25 8.06
CA ARG A 61 13.61 -14.44 9.19
C ARG A 61 14.40 -15.76 9.12
N ARG A 62 13.82 -16.82 8.54
CA ARG A 62 14.48 -18.14 8.39
C ARG A 62 15.32 -18.24 7.13
N LEU A 63 14.91 -17.59 6.05
CA LEU A 63 15.52 -17.75 4.72
C LEU A 63 16.58 -16.68 4.41
N ILE A 64 16.52 -15.52 5.06
CA ILE A 64 17.31 -14.34 4.68
C ILE A 64 18.29 -13.97 5.81
N PRO A 65 19.57 -13.67 5.51
CA PRO A 65 20.51 -13.16 6.50
C PRO A 65 20.05 -11.82 7.11
N ARG A 66 20.31 -11.63 8.40
CA ARG A 66 19.86 -10.44 9.16
C ARG A 66 20.29 -9.11 8.54
N SER A 67 21.46 -9.05 7.90
CA SER A 67 21.96 -7.85 7.22
C SER A 67 21.10 -7.40 6.03
N TRP A 68 20.26 -8.29 5.48
CA TRP A 68 19.41 -8.03 4.30
C TRP A 68 17.96 -7.71 4.64
N TRP A 69 17.53 -7.90 5.90
CA TRP A 69 16.12 -7.79 6.27
C TRP A 69 15.51 -6.43 5.94
N ALA A 70 16.19 -5.33 6.27
CA ALA A 70 15.66 -3.99 6.03
C ALA A 70 15.47 -3.71 4.54
N SER A 71 16.51 -3.94 3.73
CA SER A 71 16.46 -3.69 2.29
C SER A 71 15.43 -4.57 1.57
N VAL A 72 15.33 -5.86 1.95
CA VAL A 72 14.34 -6.77 1.37
C VAL A 72 12.93 -6.41 1.81
N GLY A 73 12.73 -6.04 3.08
CA GLY A 73 11.43 -5.62 3.59
C GLY A 73 10.89 -4.38 2.88
N ILE A 74 11.76 -3.38 2.63
CA ILE A 74 11.40 -2.18 1.85
C ILE A 74 11.06 -2.55 0.40
N ALA A 75 11.88 -3.37 -0.26
CA ALA A 75 11.61 -3.80 -1.63
C ALA A 75 10.29 -4.58 -1.76
N ALA A 76 9.99 -5.45 -0.79
CA ALA A 76 8.72 -6.17 -0.72
C ALA A 76 7.53 -5.22 -0.52
N LEU A 77 7.63 -4.25 0.40
CA LEU A 77 6.59 -3.23 0.60
C LEU A 77 6.32 -2.44 -0.69
N CYS A 78 7.38 -1.92 -1.33
CA CYS A 78 7.27 -1.22 -2.60
C CYS A 78 6.63 -2.10 -3.69
N SER A 79 6.95 -3.40 -3.71
CA SER A 79 6.36 -4.34 -4.67
C SER A 79 4.85 -4.48 -4.47
N VAL A 80 4.38 -4.60 -3.22
CA VAL A 80 2.94 -4.66 -2.91
C VAL A 80 2.23 -3.39 -3.38
N VAL A 81 2.79 -2.21 -3.09
CA VAL A 81 2.22 -0.93 -3.53
C VAL A 81 2.15 -0.84 -5.06
N LEU A 82 3.23 -1.20 -5.75
CA LEU A 82 3.27 -1.19 -7.22
C LEU A 82 2.22 -2.13 -7.83
N VAL A 83 2.05 -3.32 -7.28
CA VAL A 83 1.04 -4.29 -7.73
C VAL A 83 -0.37 -3.74 -7.52
N LEU A 84 -0.66 -3.18 -6.33
CA LEU A 84 -1.97 -2.59 -6.02
C LEU A 84 -2.33 -1.42 -6.95
N LEU A 85 -1.34 -0.63 -7.37
CA LEU A 85 -1.55 0.48 -8.31
C LEU A 85 -1.68 0.01 -9.76
N ALA A 86 -0.88 -0.98 -10.18
CA ALA A 86 -0.78 -1.36 -11.59
C ALA A 86 -1.88 -2.34 -12.03
N VAL A 87 -2.25 -3.31 -11.19
CA VAL A 87 -3.21 -4.37 -11.58
C VAL A 87 -4.57 -3.82 -12.00
N PRO A 88 -5.19 -2.83 -11.31
CA PRO A 88 -6.49 -2.29 -11.70
C PRO A 88 -6.51 -1.67 -13.11
N VAL A 89 -5.36 -1.20 -13.60
CA VAL A 89 -5.26 -0.53 -14.92
C VAL A 89 -4.85 -1.46 -16.05
N TYR A 90 -4.61 -2.76 -15.79
CA TYR A 90 -4.23 -3.73 -16.82
C TYR A 90 -5.26 -3.89 -17.92
N GLY A 91 -6.54 -3.99 -17.54
CA GLY A 91 -7.67 -4.06 -18.48
C GLY A 91 -7.99 -2.73 -19.16
N ARG A 92 -7.24 -1.66 -18.83
CA ARG A 92 -7.46 -0.28 -19.29
C ARG A 92 -8.93 0.17 -19.20
N PRO A 93 -9.61 -0.02 -18.06
CA PRO A 93 -11.02 0.34 -17.92
C PRO A 93 -11.18 1.86 -18.09
N GLY A 94 -11.92 2.27 -19.12
CA GLY A 94 -12.10 3.69 -19.46
C GLY A 94 -11.17 4.22 -20.56
N ALA A 95 -10.41 3.36 -21.24
CA ALA A 95 -9.68 3.75 -22.45
C ALA A 95 -10.66 4.28 -23.52
N ARG A 96 -10.25 5.35 -24.19
CA ARG A 96 -11.08 6.11 -25.14
C ARG A 96 -10.47 6.07 -26.54
N PRO A 97 -11.16 5.49 -27.55
CA PRO A 97 -10.62 5.44 -28.92
C PRO A 97 -10.35 6.82 -29.53
N ASP A 98 -11.12 7.82 -29.11
CA ASP A 98 -11.03 9.22 -29.52
C ASP A 98 -9.92 10.00 -28.80
N ASN A 99 -9.34 9.45 -27.72
CA ASN A 99 -8.24 10.08 -27.00
C ASN A 99 -7.11 9.06 -26.72
N PRO A 100 -6.11 8.98 -27.61
CA PRO A 100 -5.04 7.99 -27.51
C PRO A 100 -4.04 8.26 -26.38
N THR A 101 -4.24 9.27 -25.53
CA THR A 101 -3.39 9.53 -24.35
C THR A 101 -3.92 8.87 -23.07
N VAL A 102 -5.18 8.41 -23.07
CA VAL A 102 -5.79 7.78 -21.89
C VAL A 102 -5.46 6.29 -21.89
N LEU A 103 -4.73 5.84 -20.88
CA LEU A 103 -4.38 4.43 -20.67
C LEU A 103 -3.62 3.82 -21.86
N ASP A 104 -2.74 4.62 -22.47
CA ASP A 104 -1.98 4.28 -23.69
C ASP A 104 -0.79 3.35 -23.42
N ARG A 105 -0.36 3.23 -22.17
CA ARG A 105 0.86 2.51 -21.78
C ARG A 105 0.69 1.01 -21.64
N ASN A 106 1.80 0.30 -21.83
CA ASN A 106 1.91 -1.12 -21.50
C ASN A 106 2.15 -1.27 -19.99
N TYR A 107 1.07 -1.29 -19.21
CA TYR A 107 1.10 -1.39 -17.75
C TYR A 107 1.78 -2.67 -17.22
N PRO A 108 1.59 -3.86 -17.84
CA PRO A 108 2.35 -5.04 -17.43
C PRO A 108 3.86 -4.85 -17.55
N VAL A 109 4.35 -4.32 -18.68
CA VAL A 109 5.78 -4.07 -18.87
C VAL A 109 6.28 -3.01 -17.88
N ALA A 110 5.52 -1.92 -17.69
CA ALA A 110 5.88 -0.88 -16.75
C ALA A 110 5.97 -1.40 -15.30
N LEU A 111 5.07 -2.30 -14.89
CA LEU A 111 5.12 -2.94 -13.57
C LEU A 111 6.41 -3.77 -13.43
N TRP A 112 6.69 -4.66 -14.39
CA TRP A 112 7.87 -5.51 -14.32
C TRP A 112 9.17 -4.72 -14.30
N VAL A 113 9.28 -3.66 -15.11
CA VAL A 113 10.43 -2.75 -15.09
C VAL A 113 10.56 -2.06 -13.73
N SER A 114 9.45 -1.59 -13.16
CA SER A 114 9.45 -0.93 -11.85
C SER A 114 9.87 -1.89 -10.73
N LEU A 115 9.35 -3.12 -10.74
CA LEU A 115 9.74 -4.17 -9.81
C LEU A 115 11.24 -4.51 -9.95
N ALA A 116 11.73 -4.66 -11.17
CA ALA A 116 13.14 -4.92 -11.43
C ALA A 116 14.04 -3.79 -10.87
N ALA A 117 13.64 -2.53 -11.08
CA ALA A 117 14.36 -1.38 -10.54
C ALA A 117 14.39 -1.37 -8.99
N VAL A 118 13.24 -1.64 -8.35
CA VAL A 118 13.15 -1.74 -6.88
C VAL A 118 14.04 -2.85 -6.34
N TRP A 119 14.00 -4.04 -6.96
CA TRP A 119 14.79 -5.18 -6.49
C TRP A 119 16.28 -5.04 -6.80
N ALA A 120 16.66 -4.35 -7.88
CA ALA A 120 18.06 -4.03 -8.16
C ALA A 120 18.68 -3.12 -7.09
N ALA A 121 17.89 -2.25 -6.43
CA ALA A 121 18.37 -1.39 -5.36
C ALA A 121 18.85 -2.18 -4.12
N VAL A 122 18.32 -3.39 -3.89
CA VAL A 122 18.68 -4.24 -2.75
C VAL A 122 20.17 -4.63 -2.75
N PRO A 123 20.71 -5.33 -3.77
CA PRO A 123 22.13 -5.66 -3.81
C PRO A 123 23.01 -4.41 -3.94
N VAL A 124 22.57 -3.37 -4.67
CA VAL A 124 23.31 -2.10 -4.79
C VAL A 124 23.52 -1.48 -3.41
N TYR A 125 22.47 -1.38 -2.59
CA TYR A 125 22.57 -0.88 -1.23
C TYR A 125 23.55 -1.71 -0.39
N GLN A 126 23.46 -3.05 -0.46
CA GLN A 126 24.36 -3.93 0.28
C GLN A 126 25.83 -3.75 -0.11
N LEU A 127 26.12 -3.58 -1.40
CA LEU A 127 27.47 -3.30 -1.89
C LEU A 127 27.99 -1.95 -1.38
N LEU A 128 27.16 -0.91 -1.43
CA LEU A 128 27.54 0.43 -0.97
C LEU A 128 27.78 0.48 0.55
N VAL A 129 26.96 -0.20 1.35
CA VAL A 129 27.13 -0.26 2.80
C VAL A 129 28.36 -1.05 3.21
N ARG A 130 28.65 -2.17 2.52
CA ARG A 130 29.87 -2.96 2.76
C ARG A 130 31.14 -2.14 2.51
N ARG A 131 31.17 -1.35 1.43
CA ARG A 131 32.30 -0.46 1.11
C ARG A 131 32.55 0.65 2.14
N ARG A 132 31.56 1.02 2.95
CA ARG A 132 31.71 2.03 4.01
C ARG A 132 32.23 1.47 5.33
N ARG A 133 32.22 0.14 5.49
CA ARG A 133 32.68 -0.55 6.72
C ARG A 133 34.07 -1.16 6.59
N ALA A 134 34.63 -1.22 5.38
CA ALA A 134 36.00 -1.62 5.08
C ALA A 134 36.87 -0.38 4.92
#